data_AF-A0AAF0V1Z4-F1
#
_entry.id   AF-A0AAF0V1Z4-F1
#
_cell.length_a   1.000
_cell.length_b   1.000
_cell.length_c   1.000
_cell.angle_alpha   90.00
_cell.angle_beta   90.00
_cell.angle_gamma   90.00
#
_symmetry.space_group_name_H-M   'P 1'
#
loop_
_entity.id
_entity.type
_entity.pdbx_description
1 polymer ?
#
loop_
_entity_poly.entity_id
_entity_poly.type
_entity_poly.pdbx_seq_one_letter_code
_entity_poly.pdbx_strand_id
1 'polypeptide(L)' 'MTLFESLYGRRYRSLIGWFKVGDVALIEPELVHEVMEKFQLIMDRLEMTQSRQKSSANVRRRELKFAVNDWIYTKISP' A
#
# COMPACT_ATOMS: atom_id res chain seq x y z
N MET A 1 10.67 6.39 4.27
CA MET A 1 10.88 6.18 2.82
C MET A 1 9.75 5.32 2.31
N THR A 2 9.00 5.81 1.32
CA THR A 2 7.88 5.06 0.72
C THR A 2 8.39 4.17 -0.43
N LEU A 3 7.64 3.13 -0.77
CA LEU A 3 8.03 2.15 -1.80
C LEU A 3 8.31 2.78 -3.18
N PHE A 4 7.60 3.87 -3.49
CA PHE A 4 7.80 4.66 -4.70
C PHE A 4 9.17 5.34 -4.72
N GLU A 5 9.57 5.96 -3.61
CA GLU A 5 10.85 6.66 -3.51
C GLU A 5 12.04 5.69 -3.63
N SER A 6 11.91 4.49 -3.06
CA SER A 6 12.94 3.45 -3.19
C SER A 6 13.06 2.87 -4.59
N LEU A 7 11.95 2.74 -5.32
CA LEU A 7 11.95 2.14 -6.67
C LEU A 7 12.41 3.12 -7.75
N TYR A 8 12.03 4.39 -7.63
CA TYR A 8 12.27 5.38 -8.68
C TYR A 8 13.30 6.44 -8.30
N GLY A 9 13.86 6.40 -7.08
CA GLY A 9 14.87 7.34 -6.62
C GLY A 9 14.39 8.79 -6.56
N ARG A 10 13.08 9.02 -6.62
CA ARG A 10 12.46 10.34 -6.71
C ARG A 10 11.43 10.48 -5.60
N ARG A 11 11.41 11.64 -4.93
CA ARG A 11 10.40 11.93 -3.90
C ARG A 11 9.00 11.79 -4.50
N TYR A 12 8.11 11.10 -3.79
CA TYR A 12 6.72 10.98 -4.21
C TYR A 12 6.10 12.38 -4.25
N ARG A 13 5.64 12.81 -5.44
CA ARG A 13 4.90 14.06 -5.61
C ARG A 13 3.41 13.71 -5.73
N SER A 14 2.69 13.88 -4.62
CA SER A 14 1.22 13.82 -4.57
C SER A 14 0.62 14.75 -5.62
N LEU A 15 -0.49 14.36 -6.25
CA LEU A 15 -1.24 15.20 -7.21
C LEU A 15 -1.63 16.55 -6.59
N ILE A 16 -1.85 16.58 -5.28
CA ILE A 16 -2.13 17.80 -4.51
C ILE A 16 -0.95 18.79 -4.57
N GLY A 17 0.28 18.30 -4.74
CA GLY A 17 1.50 19.11 -4.86
C GLY A 17 1.91 19.44 -6.30
N TRP A 18 1.10 19.08 -7.30
CA TRP A 18 1.37 19.41 -8.72
C TRP A 18 0.82 20.77 -9.13
N PHE A 19 -0.14 21.33 -8.41
CA PHE A 19 -0.63 22.67 -8.67
C PHE A 19 0.39 23.69 -8.12
N LYS A 20 0.92 24.59 -8.97
CA LYS A 20 1.62 25.76 -8.44
C LYS A 20 0.63 26.55 -7.59
N VAL A 21 1.10 27.17 -6.51
CA VAL A 21 0.31 28.14 -5.73
C VAL A 21 -0.13 29.24 -6.71
N GLY A 22 -1.37 29.16 -7.19
CA GLY A 22 -1.87 29.94 -8.34
C GLY A 22 -2.75 29.14 -9.31
N ASP A 23 -2.41 27.88 -9.59
CA ASP A 23 -3.21 26.99 -10.47
C ASP A 23 -4.44 26.45 -9.74
N VAL A 24 -4.34 26.24 -8.42
CA VAL A 24 -5.47 25.81 -7.57
C VAL A 24 -6.61 26.84 -7.58
N ALA A 25 -6.29 28.12 -7.74
CA ALA A 25 -7.30 29.18 -7.78
C ALA A 25 -8.16 29.15 -9.06
N LEU A 26 -7.71 28.46 -10.11
CA LEU A 26 -8.42 28.29 -11.39
C LEU A 26 -9.22 26.98 -11.45
N ILE A 27 -9.04 26.08 -10.49
CA ILE A 27 -9.72 24.79 -10.48
C ILE A 27 -10.95 24.91 -9.60
N GLU A 28 -12.09 24.59 -10.19
CA GLU A 28 -13.37 24.60 -9.52
C GLU A 28 -13.30 23.81 -8.21
N PRO A 29 -13.72 24.37 -7.07
CA PRO A 29 -13.64 23.71 -5.77
C PRO A 29 -14.29 22.32 -5.75
N GLU A 30 -15.32 22.12 -6.56
CA GLU A 30 -16.02 20.83 -6.73
C GLU A 30 -15.11 19.77 -7.38
N LEU A 31 -14.32 20.14 -8.38
CA LEU A 31 -13.32 19.27 -9.02
C LEU A 31 -12.23 18.86 -8.03
N VAL A 32 -11.77 19.80 -7.18
CA VAL A 32 -10.80 19.48 -6.13
C VAL A 32 -11.40 18.48 -5.14
N HIS A 33 -12.65 18.68 -4.73
CA HIS A 33 -13.35 17.80 -3.82
C HIS A 33 -13.49 16.39 -4.39
N GLU A 34 -13.96 16.26 -5.64
CA GLU A 34 -14.13 14.96 -6.31
C GLU A 34 -12.79 14.20 -6.42
N VAL A 35 -11.70 14.91 -6.75
CA VAL A 35 -10.37 14.29 -6.83
C VAL A 35 -9.89 13.84 -5.45
N MET A 36 -10.15 14.61 -4.39
CA MET A 36 -9.80 14.19 -3.03
C MET A 36 -10.59 12.97 -2.58
N GLU A 37 -11.89 12.89 -2.86
CA GLU A 37 -12.71 11.72 -2.52
C GLU A 37 -12.19 10.45 -3.22
N LYS A 38 -11.88 10.55 -4.51
CA LYS A 38 -11.29 9.45 -5.27
C LYS A 38 -9.91 9.06 -4.73
N PHE A 39 -9.10 10.03 -4.33
CA PHE A 39 -7.79 9.78 -3.73
C PHE A 39 -7.93 9.05 -2.40
N GLN A 40 -8.85 9.48 -1.53
CA GLN A 40 -9.13 8.82 -0.25
C GLN A 40 -9.58 7.38 -0.47
N LEU A 41 -10.49 7.14 -1.42
CA LEU A 41 -10.95 5.80 -1.78
C LEU A 41 -9.80 4.88 -2.23
N ILE A 42 -8.86 5.40 -3.02
CA ILE A 42 -7.68 4.64 -3.46
C ILE A 42 -6.79 4.31 -2.27
N MET A 43 -6.54 5.27 -1.38
CA MET A 43 -5.72 5.08 -0.18
C MET A 43 -6.34 4.03 0.75
N ASP A 44 -7.65 4.09 0.99
CA ASP A 44 -8.37 3.13 1.84
C ASP A 44 -8.28 1.70 1.27
N ARG A 45 -8.47 1.56 -0.05
CA ARG A 45 -8.34 0.26 -0.74
C ARG A 45 -6.92 -0.28 -0.66
N LEU A 46 -5.93 0.60 -0.80
CA LEU A 46 -4.53 0.24 -0.72
C LEU A 46 -4.15 -0.20 0.70
N GLU A 47 -4.63 0.49 1.73
CA GLU A 47 -4.45 0.11 3.13
C GLU A 47 -5.15 -1.21 3.47
N MET A 48 -6.40 -1.41 3.04
CA MET A 48 -7.11 -2.69 3.20
C MET A 48 -6.35 -3.85 2.55
N THR A 49 -5.84 -3.66 1.33
CA THR A 49 -5.06 -4.67 0.62
C THR A 49 -3.75 -4.97 1.34
N GLN A 50 -3.04 -3.93 1.81
CA GLN A 50 -1.81 -4.11 2.59
C GLN A 50 -2.07 -4.80 3.92
N SER A 51 -3.14 -4.45 4.63
CA SER A 51 -3.55 -5.10 5.87
C SER A 51 -3.84 -6.58 5.66
N ARG A 52 -4.58 -6.91 4.59
CA ARG A 52 -4.84 -8.30 4.18
C ARG A 52 -3.55 -9.05 3.82
N GLN A 53 -2.64 -8.43 3.08
CA GLN A 53 -1.34 -9.04 2.76
C GLN A 53 -0.51 -9.30 4.02
N LYS A 54 -0.45 -8.31 4.94
CA LYS A 54 0.24 -8.44 6.22
C LYS A 54 -0.36 -9.55 7.09
N SER A 55 -1.68 -9.67 7.16
CA SER A 55 -2.33 -10.74 7.93
C SER A 55 -2.02 -12.12 7.34
N SER A 56 -2.03 -12.27 6.01
CA SER A 56 -1.63 -13.51 5.33
C SER A 56 -0.15 -13.86 5.55
N ALA A 57 0.75 -12.88 5.40
CA ALA A 57 2.16 -13.05 5.66
C ALA A 57 2.44 -13.38 7.13
N ASN A 58 1.74 -12.74 8.07
CA ASN A 58 1.87 -13.00 9.50
C ASN A 58 1.35 -14.39 9.88
N VAL A 59 0.23 -14.86 9.30
CA VAL A 59 -0.24 -16.24 9.51
C VAL A 59 0.81 -17.25 9.05
N ARG A 60 1.49 -16.99 7.91
CA ARG A 60 2.59 -17.83 7.43
C ARG A 60 3.90 -17.67 8.20
N ARG A 61 4.04 -16.62 9.01
CA ARG A 61 5.19 -16.35 9.90
C ARG A 61 4.95 -16.74 11.36
N ARG A 62 3.74 -17.17 11.73
CA ARG A 62 3.52 -17.78 13.06
C ARG A 62 4.47 -18.97 13.17
N GLU A 63 5.12 -19.12 14.33
CA GLU A 63 5.87 -20.32 14.67
C GLU A 63 4.92 -21.52 14.52
N LEU A 64 5.10 -22.30 13.46
CA LEU A 64 4.41 -23.58 13.31
C LEU A 64 4.97 -24.49 14.40
N LYS A 65 4.17 -24.69 15.45
CA LYS A 65 4.45 -25.66 16.50
C LYS A 65 3.91 -27.00 16.05
N PHE A 66 4.81 -27.90 15.68
CA PHE A 66 4.48 -29.27 15.32
C PHE A 66 4.53 -30.15 16.57
N ALA A 67 3.59 -31.08 16.68
CA ALA A 67 3.65 -32.14 17.67
C ALA A 67 4.50 -33.31 17.16
N VAL A 68 5.01 -34.13 18.09
CA VAL A 68 5.64 -35.40 17.73
C VAL A 68 4.59 -36.27 17.02
N ASN A 69 4.92 -36.77 15.82
CA ASN A 69 4.06 -37.51 14.87
C ASN A 69 3.25 -36.67 13.84
N ASP A 70 3.45 -35.35 13.77
CA ASP A 70 2.91 -34.56 12.66
C ASP A 70 3.66 -34.86 11.35
N TRP A 71 2.89 -35.11 10.28
CA TRP A 71 3.44 -35.31 8.94
C TRP A 71 3.68 -33.96 8.29
N ILE A 72 4.95 -33.63 8.01
CA ILE A 72 5.35 -32.38 7.35
C ILE A 72 5.98 -32.65 5.99
N TYR A 73 5.65 -31.81 5.00
CA TYR A 73 6.31 -31.82 3.70
C TYR A 73 7.54 -30.92 3.73
N THR A 74 8.72 -31.51 3.71
CA THR A 74 9.99 -30.77 3.63
C THR A 74 10.24 -30.36 2.18
N LYS A 75 10.46 -29.06 1.95
CA LYS A 75 10.90 -28.59 0.64
C LYS A 75 12.39 -28.90 0.47
N ILE A 76 12.71 -29.89 -0.34
CA ILE A 76 14.08 -30.24 -0.73
C ILE A 76 14.41 -29.43 -1.98
N SER A 77 15.30 -28.44 -1.87
CA SER A 77 15.91 -27.79 -3.05
C SER A 77 17.12 -28.61 -3.52
N PRO A 78 17.37 -28.73 -4.83
CA PRO A 78 18.66 -29.21 -5.35
C PRO A 78 19.83 -28.36 -4.86
#